data_AF-A0A0J1FQE6-F1
#
_entry.id   AF-A0A0J1FQE6-F1
#
_cell.length_a   1.000
_cell.length_b   1.000
_cell.length_c   1.000
_cell.angle_alpha   90.00
_cell.angle_beta   90.00
_cell.angle_gamma   90.00
#
_symmetry.space_group_name_H-M   'P 1'
#
loop_
_entity.id
_entity.type
_entity.pdbx_description
1 polymer ?
#
loop_
_entity_poly.entity_id
_entity_poly.type
_entity_poly.pdbx_seq_one_letter_code
_entity_poly.pdbx_strand_id
1 'polypeptide(L)' 'MVEDKFLTQERCSRCGSPLNIRTMSRMNEDILCLDCAEAEKDHPRYREAAEAELEQVKAGNYNYPGLFVDKKYPF' A
#
# COMPACT_ATOMS: atom_id res chain seq x y z
N MET A 1 -14.54 18.53 -4.10
CA MET A 1 -13.89 17.66 -5.08
C MET A 1 -12.74 17.01 -4.32
N VAL A 2 -12.82 15.73 -3.96
CA VAL A 2 -11.69 15.05 -3.33
C VAL A 2 -10.85 14.52 -4.48
N GLU A 3 -9.70 15.14 -4.72
CA GLU A 3 -8.77 14.64 -5.72
C GLU A 3 -8.22 13.31 -5.22
N ASP A 4 -8.54 12.22 -5.92
CA ASP A 4 -7.99 10.90 -5.63
C ASP A 4 -6.47 10.95 -5.82
N LYS A 5 -5.74 11.00 -4.70
CA LYS A 5 -4.27 11.02 -4.70
C LYS A 5 -3.67 9.92 -5.56
N PHE A 6 -4.37 8.78 -5.68
CA PHE A 6 -3.98 7.68 -6.56
C PHE A 6 -3.81 8.11 -8.02
N LEU A 7 -4.74 8.92 -8.55
CA LEU A 7 -4.75 9.34 -9.95
C LEU A 7 -3.85 10.56 -10.20
N THR A 8 -3.65 11.41 -9.21
CA THR A 8 -2.85 12.64 -9.34
C THR A 8 -1.39 12.47 -8.95
N GLN A 9 -1.03 11.44 -8.18
CA GLN A 9 0.35 11.24 -7.73
C GLN A 9 1.25 10.73 -8.86
N GLU A 10 2.27 11.54 -9.17
CA GLU A 10 3.24 11.27 -10.23
C GLU A 10 4.52 10.59 -9.73
N ARG A 11 4.76 10.56 -8.40
CA ARG A 11 6.00 10.07 -7.80
C ARG A 11 5.71 9.08 -6.67
N CYS A 12 6.50 8.03 -6.57
CA CYS A 12 6.37 7.00 -5.54
C CYS A 12 6.54 7.63 -4.14
N SER A 13 5.65 7.31 -3.20
CA SER A 13 5.72 7.81 -1.82
C SER A 13 6.99 7.38 -1.07
N ARG A 14 7.62 6.27 -1.47
CA ARG A 14 8.82 5.71 -0.80
C ARG A 14 10.11 6.18 -1.43
N CYS A 15 10.33 5.86 -2.70
CA CYS A 15 11.59 6.15 -3.38
C CYS A 15 11.59 7.49 -4.13
N GLY A 16 10.43 8.12 -4.33
CA GLY A 16 10.32 9.35 -5.11
C GLY A 16 10.53 9.19 -6.61
N SER A 17 10.66 7.97 -7.13
CA SER A 17 10.76 7.69 -8.58
C SER A 17 9.45 8.02 -9.31
N PRO A 18 9.51 8.40 -10.60
CA PRO A 18 8.31 8.66 -11.39
C PRO A 18 7.45 7.40 -11.53
N LEU A 19 6.15 7.54 -11.28
CA LEU A 19 5.15 6.48 -11.36
C LEU A 19 4.63 6.35 -12.79
N ASN A 20 5.34 5.60 -13.63
CA ASN A 20 4.77 5.17 -14.92
C ASN A 20 3.64 4.17 -14.70
N ILE A 21 3.83 3.26 -13.75
CA ILE A 21 2.83 2.33 -13.24
C ILE A 21 2.78 2.52 -11.74
N ARG A 22 1.56 2.66 -11.21
CA ARG A 22 1.30 2.92 -9.79
C ARG A 22 0.48 1.77 -9.21
N THR A 23 0.80 1.39 -7.99
CA THR A 23 0.03 0.42 -7.21
C THR A 23 -0.13 0.94 -5.81
N MET A 24 -1.20 0.53 -5.14
CA MET A 24 -1.33 0.75 -3.70
C MET A 24 -0.47 -0.26 -2.95
N SER A 25 0.07 0.13 -1.80
CA SER A 25 0.68 -0.78 -0.84
C SER A 25 -0.37 -1.79 -0.34
N ARG A 26 0.10 -2.98 0.03
CA ARG A 26 -0.73 -4.00 0.67
C ARG A 26 -0.74 -3.86 2.20
N MET A 27 0.13 -3.00 2.72
CA MET A 27 0.33 -2.78 4.16
C MET A 27 -0.39 -1.53 4.64
N ASN A 28 -0.53 -0.51 3.77
CA ASN A 28 -1.15 0.78 4.05
C ASN A 28 -1.74 1.39 2.76
N GLU A 29 -2.11 2.67 2.79
CA GLU A 29 -2.69 3.39 1.64
C GLU A 29 -1.65 4.17 0.81
N ASP A 30 -0.36 3.83 0.88
CA ASP A 30 0.67 4.52 0.09
C ASP A 30 0.66 4.12 -1.38
N ILE A 31 0.96 5.09 -2.24
CA ILE A 31 1.07 4.89 -3.69
C ILE A 31 2.53 4.63 -4.03
N LEU A 32 2.77 3.42 -4.52
CA LEU A 32 4.09 2.88 -4.78
C LEU A 32 4.31 2.63 -6.26
N CYS A 33 5.57 2.64 -6.66
CA CYS A 33 5.98 2.00 -7.91
C CYS A 33 5.98 0.48 -7.74
N LEU A 34 5.95 -0.24 -8.86
CA LEU A 34 6.01 -1.71 -8.86
C LEU A 34 7.23 -2.24 -8.09
N ASP A 35 8.39 -1.61 -8.27
CA ASP A 35 9.64 -2.01 -7.60
C ASP A 35 9.54 -1.93 -6.06
N CYS A 36 9.00 -0.82 -5.53
CA CYS A 36 8.76 -0.67 -4.09
C CYS A 36 7.68 -1.63 -3.56
N ALA A 37 6.68 -1.96 -4.38
CA ALA A 37 5.65 -2.92 -4.02
C ALA A 37 6.18 -4.37 -4.05
N GLU A 38 7.16 -4.68 -4.90
CA GLU A 38 7.84 -5.96 -4.89
C GLU A 38 8.80 -6.08 -3.70
N ALA A 39 9.58 -5.03 -3.42
CA ALA A 39 10.42 -4.96 -2.22
C ALA A 39 9.59 -5.08 -0.93
N GLU A 40 8.36 -4.58 -0.93
CA GLU A 40 7.44 -4.72 0.20
C GLU A 40 7.12 -6.18 0.52
N LYS A 41 7.11 -7.09 -0.47
CA LYS A 41 6.83 -8.52 -0.25
C LYS A 41 7.89 -9.21 0.61
N ASP A 42 9.12 -8.70 0.60
CA ASP A 42 10.23 -9.21 1.41
C ASP A 42 10.16 -8.70 2.87
N HIS A 43 9.29 -7.72 3.16
CA HIS A 43 9.20 -7.14 4.48
C HIS A 43 8.67 -8.17 5.50
N PRO A 44 9.29 -8.30 6.70
CA PRO A 44 8.91 -9.31 7.69
C PRO A 44 7.45 -9.17 8.16
N ARG A 45 6.91 -7.95 8.12
CA ARG A 45 5.50 -7.67 8.47
C ARG A 45 4.52 -7.76 7.30
N TYR A 46 4.99 -8.01 6.07
CA TYR A 46 4.13 -8.12 4.89
C TYR A 46 3.06 -9.19 5.07
N ARG A 47 3.51 -10.34 5.60
CA ARG A 47 2.64 -11.47 5.87
C ARG A 47 1.55 -11.13 6.89
N GLU A 48 1.91 -10.42 7.96
CA GLU A 48 0.96 -9.97 8.98
C GLU A 48 -0.12 -9.04 8.40
N ALA A 49 0.28 -8.08 7.56
CA ALA A 49 -0.66 -7.21 6.86
C ALA A 49 -1.58 -7.99 5.90
N ALA A 50 -1.02 -8.94 5.15
CA ALA A 50 -1.78 -9.76 4.21
C ALA A 50 -2.78 -10.69 4.94
N GLU A 51 -2.40 -11.22 6.11
CA GLU A 51 -3.28 -12.03 6.96
C GLU A 51 -4.42 -11.19 7.54
N ALA A 52 -4.13 -9.97 8.01
CA ALA A 52 -5.15 -9.03 8.49
C ALA A 52 -6.14 -8.64 7.38
N GLU A 53 -5.66 -8.32 6.18
CA GLU A 53 -6.54 -8.05 5.02
C GLU A 53 -7.39 -9.28 4.68
N LEU A 54 -6.80 -10.47 4.66
CA LEU A 54 -7.52 -11.71 4.36
C LEU A 54 -8.63 -11.98 5.37
N GLU A 55 -8.41 -11.69 6.66
CA GLU A 55 -9.43 -11.84 7.70
C GLU A 55 -10.60 -10.87 7.48
N GLN A 56 -10.30 -9.61 7.12
CA GLN A 56 -11.33 -8.61 6.79
C GLN A 56 -12.13 -9.00 5.55
N VAL A 57 -11.46 -9.46 4.49
CA VAL A 57 -12.10 -9.96 3.27
C VAL A 57 -13.00 -11.16 3.59
N LYS A 58 -12.54 -12.10 4.43
CA LYS A 58 -13.36 -13.23 4.89
C LYS A 58 -14.58 -12.78 5.70
N ALA A 59 -14.46 -11.71 6.46
CA ALA A 59 -15.58 -11.09 7.19
C ALA A 59 -16.52 -10.28 6.29
N GLY A 60 -16.23 -10.18 4.97
CA GLY A 60 -17.02 -9.41 4.00
C GLY A 60 -16.62 -7.94 3.91
N ASN A 61 -15.53 -7.53 4.55
CA ASN A 61 -14.98 -6.18 4.46
C ASN A 61 -13.86 -6.12 3.40
N TYR A 62 -14.23 -5.69 2.20
CA TYR A 62 -13.29 -5.54 1.08
C TYR A 62 -12.62 -4.15 1.02
N ASN A 63 -12.97 -3.24 1.93
CA ASN A 63 -12.46 -1.86 1.94
C ASN A 63 -11.56 -1.62 3.15
N TYR A 64 -10.70 -2.59 3.46
CA TYR A 64 -9.77 -2.49 4.58
C TYR A 64 -8.58 -1.59 4.19
N PRO A 65 -8.29 -0.50 4.93
CA PRO A 65 -7.21 0.45 4.60
C PRO A 65 -5.79 -0.09 4.85
N GLY A 66 -5.67 -1.33 5.32
CA GLY A 66 -4.40 -1.96 5.66
C GLY A 66 -4.06 -1.84 7.15
N LEU A 67 -3.21 -2.75 7.61
CA LEU A 67 -2.82 -2.87 9.02
C LEU A 67 -1.96 -1.69 9.51
N PHE A 68 -1.25 -1.04 8.58
CA PHE A 68 -0.27 0.00 8.86
C PHE A 68 -0.69 1.37 8.29
N VAL A 69 -1.99 1.64 8.17
CA VAL A 69 -2.50 2.94 7.69
C VAL A 69 -1.90 4.13 8.43
N ASP A 70 -1.67 3.99 9.73
CA ASP A 70 -1.11 5.05 10.60
C ASP A 70 0.44 5.07 10.64
N LYS A 71 1.12 4.07 10.03
CA LYS A 71 2.58 3.98 10.07
C LYS A 71 3.22 4.39 8.75
N LYS A 72 4.24 5.25 8.86
CA LYS A 72 5.07 5.65 7.73
C LYS A 72 6.25 4.69 7.59
N TYR A 73 6.38 4.05 6.43
CA TYR A 73 7.50 3.17 6.09
C TYR A 73 8.83 3.96 6.05
N PRO A 74 9.99 3.36 6.39
CA PRO A 74 10.20 2.02 6.95
C PRO A 74 10.03 2.02 8.48
N PHE A 75 9.13 1.18 8.98
CA PHE A 75 8.75 1.08 10.41
C PHE A 75 9.29 -0.18 11.08
#